data_AF-A0A5M9N5U9-F1
#
_entry.id   AF-A0A5M9N5U9-F1
#
_cell.length_a   1.000
_cell.length_b   1.000
_cell.length_c   1.000
_cell.angle_alpha   90.00
_cell.angle_beta   90.00
_cell.angle_gamma   90.00
#
_symmetry.space_group_name_H-M   'P 1'
#
loop_
_entity.id
_entity.type
_entity.pdbx_description
1 polymer ?
#
loop_
_entity_poly.entity_id
_entity_poly.type
_entity_poly.pdbx_seq_one_letter_code
_entity_poly.pdbx_strand_id
1 'polypeptide(L)'
;MDDFIKNIEEIYKLINTKLDSKIKFRSIENCKKKFNIERDKYFAEYYYNQEIVSKAKDVIYTPYEISRYMLENLINPMDVIENPFIKIIDPSCGCGNLICPCFYYLKSIFENNIKAIDNHNNIDLQIKDINKHIVYNNLFGFDIDETAIKILKIDLFSISGGFNSENFEVKDFLIGNIDEKFDIFIGNPPYIGHKRVDRDYYKDLKKIYGNIYRDKSDISYCFLKKSLDCLKKVGKLGFITSRYFCESCSGEELRKFLIENASIYKIVDFYGIRPFKNVGIDPIIMFLIKEKNSHNNIEVIKPKKGIELRKNRSYGSIFLKKYGEYRSFFIDQDSLENKGWIFIDKIERRIVDKIKKRSKYTLKDICESHQGVITGCDKAFIIDECILKEKNIEGKLIRPWIKSSYIHRNKIMYKGKFIIYSNFIKNEKDYPNSINYIKTCKEKLLHRRECKKGIRKWYELQWGRKPEIFEGKKIVFPYKSKNNRFALDEGSYFSADVYSLVLKKNVNFTYDNLLKILNSPLYEFYFKTFGKKLGENLYEYYPNNLMKLSIPVIDFCEKYDAESYLYKFFGLTEGEIKIVKRNYCIDE
;
A
#
# COMPACT_ATOMS: atom_id res chain seq x y z
N MET A 1 -20.35 -13.56 -20.91
CA MET A 1 -20.67 -13.04 -19.56
C MET A 1 -22.17 -13.06 -19.32
N ASP A 2 -22.96 -12.46 -20.20
CA ASP A 2 -24.42 -12.34 -20.01
C ASP A 2 -25.14 -13.70 -19.90
N ASP A 3 -24.76 -14.70 -20.70
CA ASP A 3 -25.31 -16.05 -20.57
C ASP A 3 -24.97 -16.68 -19.20
N PHE A 4 -23.74 -16.48 -18.69
CA PHE A 4 -23.36 -16.96 -17.36
C PHE A 4 -24.20 -16.30 -16.26
N ILE A 5 -24.31 -14.97 -16.28
CA ILE A 5 -25.12 -14.22 -15.31
C ILE A 5 -26.59 -14.68 -15.36
N LYS A 6 -27.16 -14.87 -16.56
CA LYS A 6 -28.52 -15.39 -16.72
C LYS A 6 -28.71 -16.77 -16.08
N ASN A 7 -27.74 -17.67 -16.25
CA ASN A 7 -27.81 -19.00 -15.63
C ASN A 7 -27.66 -18.92 -14.09
N ILE A 8 -26.82 -18.01 -13.59
CA ILE A 8 -26.72 -17.72 -12.15
C ILE A 8 -28.06 -17.23 -11.60
N GLU A 9 -28.76 -16.32 -12.30
CA GLU A 9 -30.09 -15.85 -11.89
C GLU A 9 -31.12 -16.99 -11.83
N GLU A 10 -31.13 -17.88 -12.84
CA GLU A 10 -32.04 -19.02 -12.88
C GLU A 10 -31.79 -20.00 -11.73
N ILE A 11 -30.54 -20.33 -11.45
CA ILE A 11 -30.16 -21.19 -10.32
C ILE A 11 -30.50 -20.52 -9.00
N TYR A 12 -30.20 -19.22 -8.87
CA TYR A 12 -30.52 -18.46 -7.66
C TYR A 12 -32.02 -18.48 -7.36
N LYS A 13 -32.87 -18.27 -8.38
CA LYS A 13 -34.33 -18.42 -8.21
C LYS A 13 -34.70 -19.83 -7.78
N LEU A 14 -34.11 -20.85 -8.41
CA LEU A 14 -34.38 -22.26 -8.13
C LEU A 14 -34.03 -22.66 -6.69
N ILE A 15 -32.84 -22.28 -6.18
CA ILE A 15 -32.40 -22.69 -4.83
C ILE A 15 -33.29 -22.09 -3.72
N ASN A 16 -33.93 -20.95 -3.99
CA ASN A 16 -34.87 -20.29 -3.08
C ASN A 16 -36.31 -20.86 -3.14
N THR A 17 -36.61 -21.80 -4.04
CA THR A 17 -37.93 -22.45 -4.10
C THR A 17 -38.09 -23.55 -3.06
N LYS A 18 -39.31 -24.09 -2.90
CA LYS A 18 -39.59 -25.29 -2.08
C LYS A 18 -39.28 -26.63 -2.78
N LEU A 19 -38.61 -26.60 -3.94
CA LEU A 19 -38.27 -27.81 -4.69
C LEU A 19 -37.32 -28.73 -3.92
N ASP A 20 -37.37 -30.02 -4.27
CA ASP A 20 -36.49 -31.05 -3.71
C ASP A 20 -35.01 -30.70 -3.89
N SER A 21 -34.21 -30.99 -2.86
CA SER A 21 -32.78 -30.64 -2.84
C SER A 21 -32.00 -31.31 -3.96
N LYS A 22 -32.36 -32.54 -4.37
CA LYS A 22 -31.68 -33.25 -5.46
C LYS A 22 -31.87 -32.54 -6.79
N ILE A 23 -33.05 -31.96 -7.03
CA ILE A 23 -33.33 -31.16 -8.24
C ILE A 23 -32.43 -29.93 -8.25
N LYS A 24 -32.35 -29.23 -7.11
CA LYS A 24 -31.51 -28.03 -6.96
C LYS A 24 -30.03 -28.34 -7.22
N PHE A 25 -29.49 -29.38 -6.59
CA PHE A 25 -28.11 -29.82 -6.82
C PHE A 25 -27.86 -30.21 -8.27
N ARG A 26 -28.79 -30.93 -8.91
CA ARG A 26 -28.66 -31.31 -10.32
C ARG A 26 -28.60 -30.11 -11.25
N SER A 27 -29.38 -29.06 -10.98
CA SER A 27 -29.33 -27.82 -11.77
C SER A 27 -28.00 -27.08 -11.62
N ILE A 28 -27.44 -27.03 -10.41
CA ILE A 28 -26.10 -26.48 -10.15
C ILE A 28 -25.04 -27.25 -10.95
N GLU A 29 -25.04 -28.58 -10.86
CA GLU A 29 -24.10 -29.45 -11.57
C GLU A 29 -24.21 -29.32 -13.10
N ASN A 30 -25.44 -29.22 -13.62
CA ASN A 30 -25.66 -29.00 -15.05
C ASN A 30 -25.11 -27.65 -15.51
N CYS A 31 -25.26 -26.60 -14.71
CA CYS A 31 -24.68 -25.30 -15.01
C CYS A 31 -23.16 -25.33 -14.97
N LYS A 32 -22.55 -25.95 -13.95
CA LYS A 32 -21.10 -26.14 -13.89
C LYS A 32 -20.57 -26.83 -15.16
N LYS A 33 -21.22 -27.92 -15.58
CA LYS A 33 -20.90 -28.61 -16.84
C LYS A 33 -21.01 -27.71 -18.06
N LYS A 34 -22.08 -26.89 -18.17
CA LYS A 34 -22.28 -25.95 -19.28
C LYS A 34 -21.11 -24.96 -19.43
N PHE A 35 -20.54 -24.51 -18.32
CA PHE A 35 -19.44 -23.54 -18.31
C PHE A 35 -18.05 -24.17 -18.11
N ASN A 36 -17.92 -25.50 -18.21
CA ASN A 36 -16.68 -26.24 -17.97
C ASN A 36 -16.03 -25.96 -16.59
N ILE A 37 -16.87 -25.79 -15.57
CA ILE A 37 -16.43 -25.65 -14.18
C ILE A 37 -16.38 -27.05 -13.57
N GLU A 38 -15.23 -27.41 -12.99
CA GLU A 38 -15.08 -28.69 -12.30
C GLU A 38 -16.05 -28.79 -11.11
N ARG A 39 -16.45 -30.01 -10.77
CA ARG A 39 -17.52 -30.25 -9.79
C ARG A 39 -17.22 -29.68 -8.40
N ASP A 40 -15.96 -29.77 -7.99
CA ASP A 40 -15.40 -29.31 -6.72
C ASP A 40 -15.01 -27.82 -6.72
N LYS A 41 -15.15 -27.13 -7.85
CA LYS A 41 -14.82 -25.70 -7.98
C LYS A 41 -16.03 -24.81 -7.78
N TYR A 42 -15.79 -23.59 -7.30
CA TYR A 42 -16.81 -22.57 -7.09
C TYR A 42 -17.14 -21.81 -8.37
N PHE A 43 -18.39 -21.35 -8.51
CA PHE A 43 -18.74 -20.39 -9.56
C PHE A 43 -17.94 -19.08 -9.42
N ALA A 44 -17.57 -18.73 -8.19
CA ALA A 44 -16.68 -17.61 -7.88
C ALA A 44 -15.38 -17.60 -8.73
N GLU A 45 -14.69 -18.75 -8.85
CA GLU A 45 -13.42 -18.84 -9.59
C GLU A 45 -13.63 -18.54 -11.08
N TYR A 46 -14.70 -19.07 -11.67
CA TYR A 46 -15.07 -18.81 -13.05
C TYR A 46 -15.41 -17.33 -13.28
N TYR A 47 -16.20 -16.73 -12.38
CA TYR A 47 -16.64 -15.34 -12.46
C TYR A 47 -15.46 -14.35 -12.43
N TYR A 48 -14.52 -14.53 -11.48
CA TYR A 48 -13.36 -13.65 -11.37
C TYR A 48 -12.34 -13.82 -12.49
N ASN A 49 -12.30 -15.01 -13.12
CA ASN A 49 -11.43 -15.27 -14.27
C ASN A 49 -11.96 -14.65 -15.59
N GLN A 50 -13.18 -14.12 -15.61
CA GLN A 50 -13.70 -13.43 -16.79
C GLN A 50 -12.94 -12.12 -17.03
N GLU A 51 -12.64 -11.80 -18.30
CA GLU A 51 -11.84 -10.61 -18.65
C GLU A 51 -12.43 -9.30 -18.13
N ILE A 52 -13.76 -9.17 -18.12
CA ILE A 52 -14.44 -7.94 -17.69
C ILE A 52 -14.23 -7.70 -16.20
N VAL A 53 -14.41 -8.75 -15.39
CA VAL A 53 -14.26 -8.71 -13.93
C VAL A 53 -12.79 -8.58 -13.55
N SER A 54 -11.90 -9.33 -14.19
CA SER A 54 -10.45 -9.24 -13.95
C SER A 54 -9.82 -7.90 -14.38
N LYS A 55 -10.44 -7.18 -15.32
CA LYS A 55 -10.04 -5.80 -15.70
C LYS A 55 -10.62 -4.74 -14.77
N ALA A 56 -11.67 -5.04 -13.99
CA ALA A 56 -12.15 -4.17 -12.92
C ALA A 56 -11.11 -4.15 -11.79
N LYS A 57 -10.23 -3.13 -11.81
CA LYS A 57 -9.03 -3.03 -10.95
C LYS A 57 -9.29 -3.04 -9.44
N ASP A 58 -10.55 -2.96 -9.03
CA ASP A 58 -10.96 -2.80 -7.64
C ASP A 58 -11.54 -4.11 -7.06
N VAL A 59 -11.66 -5.18 -7.87
CA VAL A 59 -12.10 -6.52 -7.46
C VAL A 59 -10.88 -7.43 -7.29
N ILE A 60 -10.62 -7.89 -6.07
CA ILE A 60 -9.41 -8.66 -5.74
C ILE A 60 -9.80 -10.03 -5.19
N TYR A 61 -9.49 -11.08 -5.97
CA TYR A 61 -9.62 -12.46 -5.52
C TYR A 61 -8.64 -12.75 -4.38
N THR A 62 -9.15 -13.28 -3.26
CA THR A 62 -8.35 -13.79 -2.14
C THR A 62 -8.19 -15.30 -2.30
N PRO A 63 -6.98 -15.80 -2.59
CA PRO A 63 -6.75 -17.23 -2.74
C PRO A 63 -6.96 -18.05 -1.46
N TYR A 64 -7.31 -19.33 -1.63
CA TYR A 64 -7.63 -20.26 -0.55
C TYR A 64 -6.56 -20.36 0.53
N GLU A 65 -5.27 -20.41 0.15
CA GLU A 65 -4.17 -20.55 1.11
C GLU A 65 -4.03 -19.32 2.01
N ILE A 66 -4.33 -18.13 1.47
CA ILE A 66 -4.35 -16.88 2.25
C ILE A 66 -5.58 -16.87 3.16
N SER A 67 -6.75 -17.22 2.63
CA SER A 67 -7.99 -17.34 3.42
C SER A 67 -7.80 -18.28 4.60
N ARG A 68 -7.24 -19.48 4.36
CA ARG A 68 -6.95 -20.47 5.40
C ARG A 68 -6.00 -19.92 6.46
N TYR A 69 -4.91 -19.26 6.04
CA TYR A 69 -3.98 -18.64 6.97
C TYR A 69 -4.65 -17.57 7.83
N MET A 70 -5.51 -16.73 7.25
CA MET A 70 -6.24 -15.71 8.01
C MET A 70 -7.17 -16.35 9.04
N LEU A 71 -7.91 -17.40 8.65
CA LEU A 71 -8.82 -18.13 9.54
C LEU A 71 -8.08 -18.78 10.71
N GLU A 72 -6.97 -19.47 10.44
CA GLU A 72 -6.13 -20.11 11.47
C GLU A 72 -5.51 -19.12 12.47
N ASN A 73 -5.38 -17.84 12.10
CA ASN A 73 -4.88 -16.78 12.99
C ASN A 73 -5.99 -15.96 13.67
N LEU A 74 -7.25 -16.12 13.26
CA LEU A 74 -8.40 -15.41 13.81
C LEU A 74 -9.23 -16.29 14.75
N ILE A 75 -9.49 -17.52 14.35
CA ILE A 75 -10.45 -18.41 15.00
C ILE A 75 -9.68 -19.59 15.59
N ASN A 76 -9.68 -19.69 16.91
CA ASN A 76 -9.17 -20.84 17.63
C ASN A 76 -10.33 -21.80 17.96
N PRO A 77 -10.09 -23.12 18.10
CA PRO A 77 -11.14 -24.06 18.49
C PRO A 77 -11.89 -23.67 19.78
N MET A 78 -11.19 -23.08 20.75
CA MET A 78 -11.81 -22.61 21.99
C MET A 78 -12.84 -21.50 21.77
N ASP A 79 -12.66 -20.62 20.78
CA ASP A 79 -13.64 -19.56 20.49
C ASP A 79 -15.00 -20.17 20.10
N VAL A 80 -14.98 -21.32 19.40
CA VAL A 80 -16.18 -22.07 18.98
C VAL A 80 -16.74 -22.94 20.10
N ILE A 81 -15.87 -23.56 20.91
CA ILE A 81 -16.29 -24.37 22.07
C ILE A 81 -17.00 -23.50 23.10
N GLU A 82 -16.47 -22.32 23.40
CA GLU A 82 -17.04 -21.39 24.38
C GLU A 82 -18.31 -20.71 23.84
N ASN A 83 -18.37 -20.47 22.52
CA ASN A 83 -19.52 -19.84 21.88
C ASN A 83 -19.78 -20.46 20.50
N PRO A 84 -20.65 -21.49 20.38
CA PRO A 84 -20.99 -22.09 19.10
C PRO A 84 -21.78 -21.14 18.18
N PHE A 85 -22.21 -19.98 18.67
CA PHE A 85 -22.94 -18.95 17.92
C PHE A 85 -22.07 -17.73 17.58
N ILE A 86 -20.73 -17.86 17.57
CA ILE A 86 -19.86 -16.77 17.11
C ILE A 86 -20.29 -16.25 15.74
N LYS A 87 -20.44 -14.93 15.62
CA LYS A 87 -20.84 -14.26 14.37
C LYS A 87 -19.61 -13.74 13.65
N ILE A 88 -19.37 -14.27 12.47
CA ILE A 88 -18.22 -13.97 11.62
C ILE A 88 -18.73 -13.30 10.34
N ILE A 89 -18.19 -12.13 10.04
CA ILE A 89 -18.61 -11.34 8.87
C ILE A 89 -17.44 -10.99 7.95
N ASP A 90 -17.70 -11.05 6.65
CA ASP A 90 -16.94 -10.33 5.63
C ASP A 90 -17.75 -9.14 5.08
N PRO A 91 -17.37 -7.89 5.36
CA PRO A 91 -18.16 -6.70 5.00
C PRO A 91 -18.07 -6.32 3.51
N SER A 92 -17.26 -7.04 2.72
CA SER A 92 -17.11 -6.87 1.28
C SER A 92 -16.82 -8.24 0.66
N CYS A 93 -17.75 -9.17 0.85
CA CYS A 93 -17.50 -10.60 0.71
C CYS A 93 -17.31 -11.08 -0.72
N GLY A 94 -17.71 -10.29 -1.71
CA GLY A 94 -17.80 -10.68 -3.11
C GLY A 94 -18.52 -12.02 -3.25
N CYS A 95 -17.94 -12.93 -4.03
CA CYS A 95 -18.45 -14.29 -4.22
C CYS A 95 -18.09 -15.25 -3.05
N GLY A 96 -17.56 -14.74 -1.93
CA GLY A 96 -17.28 -15.49 -0.70
C GLY A 96 -15.97 -16.26 -0.67
N ASN A 97 -14.90 -15.72 -1.26
CA ASN A 97 -13.58 -16.35 -1.22
C ASN A 97 -12.97 -16.46 0.19
N LEU A 98 -13.52 -15.74 1.17
CA LEU A 98 -13.21 -15.88 2.60
C LEU A 98 -14.31 -16.65 3.35
N ILE A 99 -15.58 -16.46 2.97
CA ILE A 99 -16.74 -17.11 3.58
C ILE A 99 -16.78 -18.62 3.34
N CYS A 100 -16.62 -19.08 2.09
CA CYS A 100 -16.65 -20.51 1.77
C CYS A 100 -15.50 -21.28 2.46
N PRO A 101 -14.24 -20.79 2.49
CA PRO A 101 -13.19 -21.40 3.31
C PRO A 101 -13.50 -21.36 4.81
N CYS A 102 -14.13 -20.29 5.31
CA CYS A 102 -14.54 -20.19 6.72
C CYS A 102 -15.54 -21.28 7.09
N PHE A 103 -16.50 -21.59 6.22
CA PHE A 103 -17.44 -22.71 6.41
C PHE A 103 -16.69 -24.03 6.68
N TYR A 104 -15.75 -24.41 5.83
CA TYR A 104 -15.01 -25.66 6.00
C TYR A 104 -14.12 -25.65 7.25
N TYR A 105 -13.52 -24.51 7.57
CA TYR A 105 -12.70 -24.38 8.77
C TYR A 105 -13.54 -24.56 10.05
N LEU A 106 -14.67 -23.87 10.14
CA LEU A 106 -15.62 -24.04 11.26
C LEU A 106 -16.15 -25.46 11.33
N LYS A 107 -16.57 -26.03 10.19
CA LYS A 107 -17.07 -27.40 10.13
C LYS A 107 -16.09 -28.39 10.75
N SER A 108 -14.80 -28.27 10.40
CA SER A 108 -13.75 -29.11 10.99
C SER A 108 -13.63 -28.91 12.50
N ILE A 109 -13.76 -27.67 13.01
CA ILE A 109 -13.75 -27.40 14.45
C ILE A 109 -14.97 -28.03 15.13
N PHE A 110 -16.18 -27.84 14.60
CA PHE A 110 -17.41 -28.43 15.14
C PHE A 110 -17.34 -29.96 15.16
N GLU A 111 -16.99 -30.61 14.05
CA GLU A 111 -16.92 -32.07 13.95
C GLU A 111 -15.92 -32.67 14.93
N ASN A 112 -14.77 -32.02 15.12
CA ASN A 112 -13.73 -32.49 16.03
C ASN A 112 -14.05 -32.22 17.52
N ASN A 113 -14.96 -31.30 17.84
CA ASN A 113 -15.18 -30.83 19.21
C ASN A 113 -16.66 -30.90 19.65
N ILE A 114 -17.52 -31.60 18.91
CA ILE A 114 -18.97 -31.57 19.10
C ILE A 114 -19.40 -31.88 20.55
N LYS A 115 -18.80 -32.91 21.17
CA LYS A 115 -19.07 -33.26 22.57
C LYS A 115 -18.69 -32.16 23.56
N ALA A 116 -17.56 -31.48 23.32
CA ALA A 116 -17.11 -30.39 24.17
C ALA A 116 -18.04 -29.17 24.03
N ILE A 117 -18.46 -28.87 22.80
CA ILE A 117 -19.43 -27.82 22.49
C ILE A 117 -20.77 -28.09 23.20
N ASP A 118 -21.31 -29.29 23.04
CA ASP A 118 -22.60 -29.69 23.62
C ASP A 118 -22.58 -29.60 25.15
N ASN A 119 -21.54 -30.20 25.77
CA ASN A 119 -21.38 -30.19 27.22
C ASN A 119 -21.19 -28.78 27.80
N HIS A 120 -20.39 -27.94 27.13
CA HIS A 120 -20.10 -26.59 27.63
C HIS A 120 -21.31 -25.65 27.52
N ASN A 121 -22.11 -25.79 26.46
CA ASN A 121 -23.20 -24.87 26.14
C ASN A 121 -24.59 -25.41 26.47
N ASN A 122 -24.67 -26.65 26.97
CA ASN A 122 -25.93 -27.35 27.24
C ASN A 122 -26.84 -27.39 26.01
N ILE A 123 -26.26 -27.77 24.87
CA ILE A 123 -26.96 -27.97 23.59
C ILE A 123 -26.80 -29.43 23.12
N ASP A 124 -27.61 -29.84 22.15
CA ASP A 124 -27.57 -31.19 21.55
C ASP A 124 -27.40 -31.05 20.03
N LEU A 125 -26.23 -30.58 19.59
CA LEU A 125 -25.95 -30.37 18.17
C LEU A 125 -25.46 -31.67 17.54
N GLN A 126 -26.28 -32.24 16.66
CA GLN A 126 -25.91 -33.46 15.94
C GLN A 126 -25.00 -33.15 14.75
N ILE A 127 -24.11 -34.09 14.39
CA ILE A 127 -23.16 -33.92 13.26
C ILE A 127 -23.87 -33.55 11.95
N LYS A 128 -25.04 -34.16 11.70
CA LYS A 128 -25.87 -33.89 10.52
C LYS A 128 -26.36 -32.44 10.43
N ASP A 129 -26.45 -31.74 11.55
CA ASP A 129 -26.99 -30.39 11.67
C ASP A 129 -25.89 -29.31 11.63
N ILE A 130 -24.61 -29.68 11.73
CA ILE A 130 -23.45 -28.75 11.75
C ILE A 130 -23.45 -27.82 10.53
N ASN A 131 -23.64 -28.37 9.32
CA ASN A 131 -23.66 -27.57 8.10
C ASN A 131 -24.70 -26.45 8.18
N LYS A 132 -25.93 -26.80 8.61
CA LYS A 132 -27.05 -25.87 8.75
C LYS A 132 -26.77 -24.87 9.86
N HIS A 133 -26.26 -25.32 11.01
CA HIS A 133 -25.90 -24.44 12.11
C HIS A 133 -24.93 -23.33 11.67
N ILE A 134 -23.86 -23.69 10.96
CA ILE A 134 -22.84 -22.74 10.51
C ILE A 134 -23.41 -21.66 9.59
N VAL A 135 -24.15 -22.06 8.55
CA VAL A 135 -24.64 -21.12 7.53
C VAL A 135 -25.86 -20.30 7.95
N TYR A 136 -26.49 -20.64 9.08
CA TYR A 136 -27.60 -19.86 9.66
C TYR A 136 -27.16 -18.99 10.83
N ASN A 137 -26.19 -19.43 11.63
CA ASN A 137 -25.84 -18.78 12.89
C ASN A 137 -24.47 -18.11 12.90
N ASN A 138 -23.51 -18.58 12.10
CA ASN A 138 -22.11 -18.15 12.22
C ASN A 138 -21.63 -17.25 11.07
N LEU A 139 -22.08 -17.48 9.83
CA LEU A 139 -21.54 -16.80 8.65
C LEU A 139 -22.45 -15.68 8.17
N PHE A 140 -21.84 -14.51 7.93
CA PHE A 140 -22.47 -13.30 7.45
C PHE A 140 -21.60 -12.64 6.36
N GLY A 141 -22.21 -11.91 5.43
CA GLY A 141 -21.47 -11.19 4.40
C GLY A 141 -22.27 -10.11 3.70
N PHE A 142 -21.62 -9.01 3.38
CA PHE A 142 -22.21 -7.93 2.60
C PHE A 142 -21.37 -7.65 1.36
N ASP A 143 -22.04 -7.30 0.27
CA ASP A 143 -21.37 -6.74 -0.91
C ASP A 143 -22.33 -5.83 -1.66
N ILE A 144 -21.79 -4.88 -2.42
CA ILE A 144 -22.59 -4.02 -3.29
C ILE A 144 -22.92 -4.70 -4.62
N ASP A 145 -22.17 -5.73 -5.01
CA ASP A 145 -22.40 -6.51 -6.22
C ASP A 145 -23.44 -7.61 -5.98
N GLU A 146 -24.64 -7.39 -6.53
CA GLU A 146 -25.75 -8.34 -6.46
C GLU A 146 -25.41 -9.70 -7.09
N THR A 147 -24.66 -9.71 -8.20
CA THR A 147 -24.28 -10.96 -8.87
C THR A 147 -23.33 -11.76 -7.98
N ALA A 148 -22.38 -11.08 -7.33
CA ALA A 148 -21.44 -11.71 -6.42
C ALA A 148 -22.15 -12.36 -5.21
N ILE A 149 -23.13 -11.67 -4.61
CA ILE A 149 -23.95 -12.23 -3.51
C ILE A 149 -24.77 -13.45 -3.97
N LYS A 150 -25.34 -13.42 -5.18
CA LYS A 150 -26.07 -14.58 -5.73
C LYS A 150 -25.16 -15.77 -5.93
N ILE A 151 -23.96 -15.55 -6.50
CA ILE A 151 -22.93 -16.58 -6.65
C ILE A 151 -22.56 -17.18 -5.30
N LEU A 152 -22.30 -16.33 -4.29
CA LEU A 152 -22.00 -16.77 -2.93
C LEU A 152 -23.09 -17.67 -2.35
N LYS A 153 -24.36 -17.26 -2.46
CA LYS A 153 -25.50 -18.05 -1.96
C LYS A 153 -25.62 -19.40 -2.67
N ILE A 154 -25.37 -19.45 -3.98
CA ILE A 154 -25.35 -20.71 -4.75
C ILE A 154 -24.20 -21.61 -4.29
N ASP A 155 -22.99 -21.08 -4.16
CA ASP A 155 -21.82 -21.85 -3.73
C ASP A 155 -21.98 -22.35 -2.28
N LEU A 156 -22.54 -21.54 -1.37
CA LEU A 156 -22.90 -21.96 -0.01
C LEU A 156 -23.94 -23.07 0.01
N PHE A 157 -25.00 -22.94 -0.80
CA PHE A 157 -25.99 -24.00 -0.95
C PHE A 157 -25.33 -25.29 -1.47
N SER A 158 -24.41 -25.17 -2.44
CA SER A 158 -23.69 -26.31 -3.01
C SER A 158 -22.85 -27.07 -1.99
N ILE A 159 -22.25 -26.38 -1.00
CA ILE A 159 -21.35 -27.01 -0.01
C ILE A 159 -22.05 -27.41 1.30
N SER A 160 -23.18 -26.79 1.65
CA SER A 160 -23.83 -26.97 2.96
C SER A 160 -25.28 -27.48 2.87
N GLY A 161 -25.93 -27.35 1.72
CA GLY A 161 -27.35 -27.68 1.52
C GLY A 161 -28.34 -26.58 1.92
N GLY A 162 -27.87 -25.41 2.36
CA GLY A 162 -28.73 -24.28 2.71
C GLY A 162 -27.94 -23.00 2.99
N PHE A 163 -28.64 -21.92 3.31
CA PHE A 163 -28.06 -20.67 3.81
C PHE A 163 -29.18 -19.83 4.42
N ASN A 164 -28.88 -18.93 5.35
CA ASN A 164 -29.82 -17.88 5.74
C ASN A 164 -29.69 -16.71 4.76
N SER A 165 -30.77 -16.37 4.05
CA SER A 165 -30.74 -15.27 3.07
C SER A 165 -30.51 -13.90 3.70
N GLU A 166 -30.88 -13.72 4.97
CA GLU A 166 -30.72 -12.47 5.72
C GLU A 166 -29.26 -12.24 6.15
N ASN A 167 -28.46 -13.30 6.24
CA ASN A 167 -27.04 -13.18 6.61
C ASN A 167 -26.16 -12.68 5.45
N PHE A 168 -26.66 -12.75 4.21
CA PHE A 168 -25.91 -12.40 2.99
C PHE A 168 -26.70 -11.38 2.17
N GLU A 169 -26.35 -10.10 2.30
CA GLU A 169 -27.15 -8.99 1.75
C GLU A 169 -26.40 -8.21 0.68
N VAL A 170 -27.16 -7.73 -0.32
CA VAL A 170 -26.69 -6.70 -1.25
C VAL A 170 -26.76 -5.36 -0.53
N LYS A 171 -25.64 -4.92 0.04
CA LYS A 171 -25.59 -3.83 1.00
C LYS A 171 -24.26 -3.12 0.95
N ASP A 172 -24.30 -1.78 0.92
CA ASP A 172 -23.12 -0.97 1.15
C ASP A 172 -22.78 -0.98 2.64
N PHE A 173 -21.72 -1.71 3.01
CA PHE A 173 -21.30 -1.77 4.40
C PHE A 173 -20.92 -0.40 4.94
N LEU A 174 -20.31 0.52 4.18
CA LEU A 174 -19.80 1.78 4.70
C LEU A 174 -20.90 2.78 5.03
N ILE A 175 -21.97 2.84 4.25
CA ILE A 175 -23.08 3.80 4.46
C ILE A 175 -24.30 3.13 5.09
N GLY A 176 -24.53 1.84 4.82
CA GLY A 176 -25.68 1.12 5.35
C GLY A 176 -25.72 1.05 6.87
N ASN A 177 -26.93 1.02 7.44
CA ASN A 177 -27.10 0.82 8.88
C ASN A 177 -26.78 -0.62 9.27
N ILE A 178 -25.93 -0.80 10.27
CA ILE A 178 -25.51 -2.11 10.79
C ILE A 178 -25.94 -2.16 12.26
N ASP A 179 -27.12 -2.71 12.51
CA ASP A 179 -27.71 -2.79 13.85
C ASP A 179 -27.05 -3.87 14.72
N GLU A 180 -26.42 -4.86 14.08
CA GLU A 180 -25.80 -6.00 14.74
C GLU A 180 -24.30 -5.82 14.98
N LYS A 181 -23.79 -6.41 16.07
CA LYS A 181 -22.36 -6.54 16.32
C LYS A 181 -21.87 -7.95 16.10
N PHE A 182 -20.67 -8.06 15.56
CA PHE A 182 -20.03 -9.34 15.22
C PHE A 182 -18.88 -9.66 16.17
N ASP A 183 -18.63 -10.94 16.36
CA ASP A 183 -17.51 -11.44 17.16
C ASP A 183 -16.20 -11.37 16.38
N ILE A 184 -16.26 -11.59 15.06
CA ILE A 184 -15.08 -11.63 14.19
C ILE A 184 -15.37 -10.93 12.86
N PHE A 185 -14.46 -10.06 12.44
CA PHE A 185 -14.41 -9.51 11.09
C PHE A 185 -13.23 -10.12 10.32
N ILE A 186 -13.49 -10.66 9.14
CA ILE A 186 -12.46 -11.15 8.20
C ILE A 186 -12.72 -10.51 6.84
N GLY A 187 -11.70 -10.03 6.13
CA GLY A 187 -11.98 -9.35 4.88
C GLY A 187 -10.77 -8.97 4.05
N ASN A 188 -11.05 -8.71 2.79
CA ASN A 188 -10.14 -8.05 1.86
C ASN A 188 -10.88 -6.86 1.21
N PRO A 189 -11.03 -5.73 1.94
CA PRO A 189 -11.78 -4.58 1.44
C PRO A 189 -11.19 -3.99 0.15
N PRO A 190 -11.99 -3.29 -0.66
CA PRO A 190 -11.52 -2.67 -1.89
C PRO A 190 -10.49 -1.56 -1.64
N TYR A 191 -9.45 -1.50 -2.49
CA TYR A 191 -8.36 -0.51 -2.39
C TYR A 191 -8.51 0.62 -3.41
N ILE A 192 -9.43 1.54 -3.11
CA ILE A 192 -9.83 2.60 -4.03
C ILE A 192 -9.37 3.95 -3.47
N GLY A 193 -8.48 4.61 -4.21
CA GLY A 193 -8.10 5.99 -3.93
C GLY A 193 -9.19 6.97 -4.36
N HIS A 194 -9.37 8.06 -3.60
CA HIS A 194 -10.38 9.11 -3.80
C HIS A 194 -10.73 9.52 -5.24
N LYS A 195 -9.77 9.54 -6.18
CA LYS A 195 -10.01 9.99 -7.57
C LYS A 195 -10.90 9.06 -8.39
N ARG A 196 -11.06 7.80 -7.96
CA ARG A 196 -11.89 6.79 -8.64
C ARG A 196 -13.26 6.63 -7.99
N VAL A 197 -13.45 7.27 -6.84
CA VAL A 197 -14.71 7.23 -6.11
C VAL A 197 -15.65 8.25 -6.75
N ASP A 198 -16.90 7.87 -6.94
CA ASP A 198 -17.93 8.80 -7.38
C ASP A 198 -17.99 10.03 -6.46
N ARG A 199 -18.28 11.20 -7.03
CA ARG A 199 -18.18 12.47 -6.31
C ARG A 199 -19.20 12.56 -5.17
N ASP A 200 -20.41 12.04 -5.36
CA ASP A 200 -21.46 12.12 -4.34
C ASP A 200 -21.19 11.08 -3.26
N TYR A 201 -20.81 9.86 -3.63
CA TYR A 201 -20.35 8.85 -2.67
C TYR A 201 -19.16 9.33 -1.83
N TYR A 202 -18.20 10.02 -2.45
CA TYR A 202 -17.08 10.64 -1.72
C TYR A 202 -17.55 11.66 -0.68
N LYS A 203 -18.57 12.47 -0.97
CA LYS A 203 -19.13 13.42 0.00
C LYS A 203 -19.77 12.69 1.18
N ASP A 204 -20.50 11.62 0.92
CA ASP A 204 -21.15 10.84 1.97
C ASP A 204 -20.11 10.17 2.88
N LEU A 205 -19.09 9.53 2.30
CA LEU A 205 -17.97 8.99 3.07
C LEU A 205 -17.25 10.07 3.87
N LYS A 206 -17.05 11.27 3.31
CA LYS A 206 -16.42 12.38 4.03
C LYS A 206 -17.30 12.90 5.18
N LYS A 207 -18.62 12.87 5.04
CA LYS A 207 -19.56 13.24 6.11
C LYS A 207 -19.49 12.26 7.28
N ILE A 208 -19.37 10.97 7.01
CA ILE A 208 -19.36 9.90 8.03
C ILE A 208 -17.95 9.73 8.63
N TYR A 209 -16.91 9.75 7.80
CA TYR A 209 -15.53 9.36 8.15
C TYR A 209 -14.52 10.50 7.99
N GLY A 210 -14.93 11.76 7.92
CA GLY A 210 -14.04 12.90 7.59
C GLY A 210 -12.83 13.08 8.51
N ASN A 211 -12.85 12.49 9.71
CA ASN A 211 -11.68 12.42 10.59
C ASN A 211 -10.57 11.51 10.02
N ILE A 212 -10.91 10.40 9.37
CA ILE A 212 -9.98 9.37 8.88
C ILE A 212 -9.84 9.42 7.34
N TYR A 213 -10.91 9.75 6.63
CA TYR A 213 -10.98 9.77 5.18
C TYR A 213 -10.78 11.20 4.65
N ARG A 214 -9.52 11.56 4.37
CA ARG A 214 -9.11 12.90 3.92
C ARG A 214 -8.39 12.83 2.58
N ASP A 215 -8.69 13.78 1.68
CA ASP A 215 -8.09 14.05 0.35
C ASP A 215 -7.52 12.87 -0.43
N LYS A 216 -6.46 12.21 0.04
CA LYS A 216 -5.76 11.08 -0.63
C LYS A 216 -5.95 9.71 0.04
N SER A 217 -6.80 9.60 1.06
CA SER A 217 -7.09 8.34 1.76
C SER A 217 -7.70 7.29 0.84
N ASP A 218 -7.49 6.04 1.24
CA ASP A 218 -8.02 4.85 0.57
C ASP A 218 -9.35 4.44 1.24
N ILE A 219 -10.31 3.93 0.47
CA ILE A 219 -11.61 3.47 0.99
C ILE A 219 -11.44 2.40 2.08
N SER A 220 -10.41 1.55 2.03
CA SER A 220 -10.10 0.56 3.07
C SER A 220 -9.95 1.15 4.47
N TYR A 221 -9.68 2.45 4.60
CA TYR A 221 -9.58 3.13 5.90
C TYR A 221 -10.96 3.23 6.56
N CYS A 222 -12.01 3.47 5.76
CA CYS A 222 -13.40 3.50 6.23
C CYS A 222 -13.85 2.11 6.66
N PHE A 223 -13.46 1.07 5.92
CA PHE A 223 -13.75 -0.32 6.29
C PHE A 223 -13.09 -0.70 7.62
N LEU A 224 -11.81 -0.38 7.83
CA LEU A 224 -11.14 -0.62 9.12
C LEU A 224 -11.85 0.11 10.27
N LYS A 225 -12.22 1.38 10.06
CA LYS A 225 -12.94 2.17 11.08
C LYS A 225 -14.30 1.55 11.42
N LYS A 226 -15.16 1.35 10.43
CA LYS A 226 -16.52 0.86 10.64
C LYS A 226 -16.53 -0.57 11.18
N SER A 227 -15.67 -1.45 10.67
CA SER A 227 -15.55 -2.82 11.19
C SER A 227 -15.16 -2.81 12.66
N LEU A 228 -14.21 -1.96 13.08
CA LEU A 228 -13.88 -1.85 14.50
C LEU A 228 -15.05 -1.28 15.31
N ASP A 229 -15.85 -0.36 14.79
CA ASP A 229 -17.04 0.16 15.49
C ASP A 229 -18.11 -0.93 15.69
N CYS A 230 -18.36 -1.74 14.65
CA CYS A 230 -19.33 -2.84 14.63
C CYS A 230 -18.83 -4.12 15.33
N LEU A 231 -17.55 -4.21 15.67
CA LEU A 231 -16.99 -5.36 16.40
C LEU A 231 -17.42 -5.33 17.88
N LYS A 232 -17.74 -6.49 18.46
CA LYS A 232 -17.99 -6.63 19.90
C LYS A 232 -16.72 -6.33 20.71
N LYS A 233 -16.88 -6.08 22.02
CA LYS A 233 -15.72 -5.95 22.94
C LYS A 233 -14.95 -7.26 22.93
N VAL A 234 -13.61 -7.20 22.86
CA VAL A 234 -12.74 -8.39 22.73
C VAL A 234 -12.97 -9.19 21.42
N GLY A 235 -13.75 -8.66 20.47
CA GLY A 235 -13.89 -9.26 19.15
C GLY A 235 -12.59 -9.14 18.34
N LYS A 236 -12.45 -9.99 17.32
CA LYS A 236 -11.22 -10.10 16.50
C LYS A 236 -11.43 -9.55 15.11
N LEU A 237 -10.41 -8.93 14.53
CA LEU A 237 -10.41 -8.48 13.14
C LEU A 237 -9.15 -8.94 12.45
N GLY A 238 -9.29 -9.52 11.25
CA GLY A 238 -8.16 -9.88 10.40
C GLY A 238 -8.42 -9.44 8.97
N PHE A 239 -7.75 -8.38 8.54
CA PHE A 239 -7.96 -7.77 7.22
C PHE A 239 -6.69 -7.81 6.39
N ILE A 240 -6.88 -8.02 5.09
CA ILE A 240 -5.91 -7.64 4.06
C ILE A 240 -6.17 -6.19 3.72
N THR A 241 -5.14 -5.34 3.78
CA THR A 241 -5.27 -3.90 3.47
C THR A 241 -4.06 -3.36 2.73
N SER A 242 -4.15 -2.12 2.24
CA SER A 242 -3.03 -1.44 1.59
C SER A 242 -1.94 -1.11 2.59
N ARG A 243 -0.70 -1.57 2.35
CA ARG A 243 0.49 -1.21 3.14
C ARG A 243 0.70 0.31 3.26
N TYR A 244 0.17 1.09 2.31
CA TYR A 244 0.36 2.54 2.26
C TYR A 244 -0.10 3.27 3.53
N PHE A 245 -1.10 2.76 4.26
CA PHE A 245 -1.55 3.40 5.51
C PHE A 245 -0.49 3.36 6.61
N CYS A 246 0.51 2.48 6.55
CA CYS A 246 1.57 2.45 7.56
C CYS A 246 2.48 3.67 7.45
N GLU A 247 2.64 4.25 6.24
CA GLU A 247 3.70 5.23 5.94
C GLU A 247 3.14 6.59 5.47
N SER A 248 1.89 6.63 4.99
CA SER A 248 1.29 7.83 4.39
C SER A 248 0.90 8.89 5.43
N CYS A 249 0.95 10.17 5.03
CA CYS A 249 0.39 11.25 5.85
C CYS A 249 -1.14 11.12 5.98
N SER A 250 -1.83 10.62 4.95
CA SER A 250 -3.29 10.42 4.97
C SER A 250 -3.73 9.31 5.93
N GLY A 251 -2.84 8.40 6.33
CA GLY A 251 -3.11 7.32 7.28
C GLY A 251 -2.92 7.68 8.75
N GLU A 252 -2.50 8.91 9.07
CA GLU A 252 -2.16 9.31 10.45
C GLU A 252 -3.32 9.11 11.44
N GLU A 253 -4.51 9.56 11.06
CA GLU A 253 -5.71 9.48 11.91
C GLU A 253 -6.21 8.03 12.04
N LEU A 254 -6.06 7.21 10.99
CA LEU A 254 -6.35 5.78 11.07
C LEU A 254 -5.39 5.07 12.03
N ARG A 255 -4.08 5.32 11.91
CA ARG A 255 -3.07 4.73 12.80
C ARG A 255 -3.34 5.08 14.26
N LYS A 256 -3.65 6.35 14.52
CA LYS A 256 -4.06 6.82 15.85
C LYS A 256 -5.28 6.05 16.36
N PHE A 257 -6.34 6.00 15.56
CA PHE A 257 -7.57 5.29 15.90
C PHE A 257 -7.32 3.81 16.24
N LEU A 258 -6.51 3.11 15.44
CA LEU A 258 -6.19 1.70 15.67
C LEU A 258 -5.41 1.48 16.98
N ILE A 259 -4.37 2.29 17.24
CA ILE A 259 -3.57 2.17 18.47
C ILE A 259 -4.40 2.47 19.72
N GLU A 260 -5.34 3.41 19.64
CA GLU A 260 -6.17 3.82 20.77
C GLU A 260 -7.30 2.84 21.09
N ASN A 261 -7.76 2.04 20.12
CA ASN A 261 -8.97 1.22 20.24
C ASN A 261 -8.73 -0.29 20.11
N ALA A 262 -7.50 -0.73 19.81
CA ALA A 262 -7.21 -2.13 19.55
C ALA A 262 -5.80 -2.56 19.99
N SER A 263 -5.66 -3.87 20.20
CA SER A 263 -4.40 -4.57 20.41
C SER A 263 -4.10 -5.38 19.16
N ILE A 264 -3.08 -4.95 18.41
CA ILE A 264 -2.61 -5.63 17.22
C ILE A 264 -1.70 -6.76 17.66
N TYR A 265 -2.01 -8.01 17.38
CA TYR A 265 -1.15 -9.12 17.83
C TYR A 265 -0.30 -9.69 16.70
N LYS A 266 -0.66 -9.43 15.44
CA LYS A 266 0.08 -9.97 14.29
C LYS A 266 -0.02 -9.09 13.04
N ILE A 267 1.10 -8.95 12.36
CA ILE A 267 1.22 -8.26 11.07
C ILE A 267 2.05 -9.11 10.10
N VAL A 268 1.48 -9.39 8.93
CA VAL A 268 2.21 -9.99 7.80
C VAL A 268 2.50 -8.91 6.77
N ASP A 269 3.75 -8.50 6.70
CA ASP A 269 4.23 -7.44 5.81
C ASP A 269 5.04 -8.04 4.66
N PHE A 270 4.41 -8.11 3.48
CA PHE A 270 5.05 -8.60 2.26
C PHE A 270 6.13 -7.67 1.69
N TYR A 271 6.26 -6.46 2.25
CA TYR A 271 7.36 -5.52 1.99
C TYR A 271 7.70 -5.32 0.50
N GLY A 272 6.66 -5.13 -0.32
CA GLY A 272 6.78 -4.88 -1.77
C GLY A 272 6.51 -6.09 -2.66
N ILE A 273 6.40 -7.29 -2.08
CA ILE A 273 5.97 -8.50 -2.78
C ILE A 273 4.43 -8.49 -2.87
N ARG A 274 3.91 -8.83 -4.05
CA ARG A 274 2.47 -8.86 -4.30
C ARG A 274 2.00 -10.30 -4.46
N PRO A 275 1.45 -10.92 -3.40
CA PRO A 275 0.96 -12.30 -3.47
C PRO A 275 -0.34 -12.42 -4.29
N PHE A 276 -1.07 -11.32 -4.50
CA PHE A 276 -2.31 -11.28 -5.29
C PHE A 276 -2.02 -10.98 -6.77
N LYS A 277 -2.66 -11.73 -7.68
CA LYS A 277 -2.60 -11.43 -9.12
C LYS A 277 -3.29 -10.08 -9.40
N ASN A 278 -2.78 -9.33 -10.38
CA ASN A 278 -3.37 -8.09 -10.89
C ASN A 278 -3.51 -6.91 -9.91
N VAL A 279 -2.93 -6.99 -8.70
CA VAL A 279 -2.99 -5.88 -7.73
C VAL A 279 -1.86 -4.88 -7.96
N GLY A 280 -2.23 -3.61 -8.16
CA GLY A 280 -1.29 -2.49 -8.33
C GLY A 280 -0.69 -1.95 -7.03
N ILE A 281 -1.15 -2.47 -5.89
CA ILE A 281 -0.95 -1.97 -4.53
C ILE A 281 -0.19 -3.03 -3.72
N ASP A 282 0.69 -2.57 -2.83
CA ASP A 282 1.43 -3.47 -1.94
C ASP A 282 0.55 -3.77 -0.72
N PRO A 283 0.24 -5.05 -0.43
CA PRO A 283 -0.68 -5.41 0.65
C PRO A 283 0.02 -5.62 1.99
N ILE A 284 -0.78 -5.70 3.05
CA ILE A 284 -0.40 -6.16 4.40
C ILE A 284 -1.59 -6.95 4.98
N ILE A 285 -1.33 -7.98 5.79
CA ILE A 285 -2.38 -8.62 6.60
C ILE A 285 -2.19 -8.17 8.05
N MET A 286 -3.25 -7.69 8.67
CA MET A 286 -3.23 -7.20 10.04
C MET A 286 -4.30 -7.90 10.86
N PHE A 287 -3.90 -8.36 12.04
CA PHE A 287 -4.77 -9.02 13.00
C PHE A 287 -4.79 -8.25 14.32
N LEU A 288 -5.98 -7.99 14.85
CA LEU A 288 -6.18 -7.23 16.07
C LEU A 288 -7.37 -7.72 16.89
N ILE A 289 -7.40 -7.32 18.15
CA ILE A 289 -8.51 -7.49 19.09
C ILE A 289 -9.03 -6.11 19.46
N LYS A 290 -10.35 -5.91 19.53
CA LYS A 290 -10.98 -4.65 19.98
C LYS A 290 -10.93 -4.55 21.50
N GLU A 291 -9.73 -4.34 21.99
CA GLU A 291 -9.40 -4.02 23.36
C GLU A 291 -8.02 -3.37 23.36
N LYS A 292 -7.84 -2.28 24.13
CA LYS A 292 -6.53 -1.68 24.31
C LYS A 292 -5.83 -2.38 25.48
N ASN A 293 -4.67 -2.97 25.21
CA ASN A 293 -3.83 -3.57 26.23
C ASN A 293 -2.54 -2.75 26.42
N SER A 294 -2.19 -2.45 27.67
CA SER A 294 -0.91 -1.86 28.03
C SER A 294 0.19 -2.92 27.89
N HIS A 295 1.26 -2.64 27.15
CA HIS A 295 2.36 -3.58 26.86
C HIS A 295 2.00 -4.73 25.90
N ASN A 296 1.39 -4.38 24.76
CA ASN A 296 1.07 -5.35 23.72
C ASN A 296 2.25 -5.60 22.76
N ASN A 297 2.63 -6.86 22.56
CA ASN A 297 3.65 -7.25 21.57
C ASN A 297 3.00 -7.70 20.26
N ILE A 298 3.49 -7.17 19.15
CA ILE A 298 3.06 -7.51 17.79
C ILE A 298 4.05 -8.51 17.19
N GLU A 299 3.58 -9.69 16.77
CA GLU A 299 4.36 -10.56 15.90
C GLU A 299 4.39 -9.97 14.47
N VAL A 300 5.58 -9.68 13.97
CA VAL A 300 5.78 -9.16 12.60
C VAL A 300 6.47 -10.22 11.76
N ILE A 301 5.82 -10.61 10.66
CA ILE A 301 6.35 -11.52 9.65
C ILE A 301 6.74 -10.71 8.41
N LYS A 302 8.01 -10.83 8.00
CA LYS A 302 8.59 -10.12 6.86
C LYS A 302 9.47 -11.00 5.98
N PRO A 303 9.59 -10.73 4.67
CA PRO A 303 10.59 -11.38 3.83
C PRO A 303 12.01 -11.22 4.39
N LYS A 304 12.83 -12.27 4.30
CA LYS A 304 14.27 -12.17 4.55
C LYS A 304 14.91 -11.28 3.49
N LYS A 305 15.82 -10.41 3.93
CA LYS A 305 16.54 -9.48 3.05
C LYS A 305 17.54 -10.21 2.17
N GLY A 306 17.67 -9.78 0.90
CA GLY A 306 18.64 -10.32 -0.06
C GLY A 306 18.17 -11.56 -0.84
N ILE A 307 16.93 -12.00 -0.68
CA ILE A 307 16.33 -13.01 -1.55
C ILE A 307 15.61 -12.27 -2.67
N GLU A 308 16.08 -12.41 -3.92
CA GLU A 308 15.25 -12.11 -5.09
C GLU A 308 14.09 -13.11 -5.10
N LEU A 309 13.02 -12.74 -4.41
CA LEU A 309 11.83 -13.57 -4.28
C LEU A 309 11.13 -13.59 -5.63
N ARG A 310 11.49 -14.57 -6.48
CA ARG A 310 10.70 -14.89 -7.66
C ARG A 310 9.25 -15.07 -7.22
N LYS A 311 8.32 -14.34 -7.83
CA LYS A 311 6.88 -14.25 -7.45
C LYS A 311 6.26 -15.59 -7.03
N ASN A 312 6.57 -16.68 -7.73
CA ASN A 312 6.01 -18.02 -7.49
C ASN A 312 6.54 -18.72 -6.21
N ARG A 313 7.70 -18.35 -5.66
CA ARG A 313 8.22 -18.93 -4.40
C ARG A 313 7.68 -18.22 -3.15
N SER A 314 7.44 -16.91 -3.23
CA SER A 314 6.96 -16.10 -2.10
C SER A 314 5.57 -16.48 -1.57
N TYR A 315 4.71 -16.99 -2.46
CA TYR A 315 3.36 -17.44 -2.14
C TYR A 315 3.40 -18.76 -1.34
N GLY A 316 4.33 -19.66 -1.68
CA GLY A 316 4.50 -20.92 -0.97
C GLY A 316 5.16 -20.82 0.40
N SER A 317 5.92 -19.76 0.68
CA SER A 317 6.73 -19.70 1.91
C SER A 317 6.02 -19.25 3.18
N ILE A 318 5.08 -18.31 3.12
CA ILE A 318 4.21 -18.03 4.29
C ILE A 318 3.07 -19.03 4.36
N PHE A 319 2.33 -19.19 3.24
CA PHE A 319 1.01 -19.83 3.26
C PHE A 319 1.06 -21.34 3.12
N LEU A 320 2.11 -21.89 2.50
CA LEU A 320 2.34 -23.34 2.43
C LEU A 320 3.41 -23.82 3.43
N LYS A 321 4.00 -22.93 4.24
CA LYS A 321 5.14 -23.19 5.14
C LYS A 321 6.34 -23.86 4.43
N LYS A 322 6.48 -23.67 3.11
CA LYS A 322 7.56 -24.26 2.31
C LYS A 322 8.65 -23.21 2.14
N TYR A 323 9.89 -23.51 2.53
CA TYR A 323 11.05 -22.60 2.39
C TYR A 323 11.09 -21.48 3.46
N GLY A 324 12.17 -21.45 4.25
CA GLY A 324 12.40 -20.48 5.34
C GLY A 324 12.80 -19.09 4.82
N GLU A 325 11.98 -18.49 3.96
CA GLU A 325 12.25 -17.23 3.26
C GLU A 325 11.70 -16.00 4.00
N TYR A 326 10.91 -16.20 5.05
CA TYR A 326 10.40 -15.15 5.93
C TYR A 326 11.09 -15.22 7.29
N ARG A 327 11.13 -14.07 7.96
CA ARG A 327 11.56 -13.93 9.35
C ARG A 327 10.37 -13.45 10.18
N SER A 328 10.28 -13.95 11.41
CA SER A 328 9.35 -13.46 12.43
C SER A 328 10.15 -12.77 13.53
N PHE A 329 9.64 -11.67 14.05
CA PHE A 329 10.18 -10.96 15.21
C PHE A 329 9.06 -10.19 15.92
N PHE A 330 9.27 -9.82 17.17
CA PHE A 330 8.30 -9.07 17.95
C PHE A 330 8.69 -7.59 18.04
N ILE A 331 7.69 -6.73 18.02
CA ILE A 331 7.81 -5.31 18.36
C ILE A 331 6.78 -4.92 19.41
N ASP A 332 7.10 -3.91 20.20
CA ASP A 332 6.15 -3.29 21.12
C ASP A 332 5.17 -2.41 20.34
N GLN A 333 3.86 -2.56 20.56
CA GLN A 333 2.85 -1.68 19.97
C GLN A 333 3.06 -0.22 20.37
N ASP A 334 3.58 0.05 21.57
CA ASP A 334 3.87 1.41 22.03
C ASP A 334 5.00 2.08 21.22
N SER A 335 5.76 1.29 20.45
CA SER A 335 6.73 1.81 19.48
C SER A 335 6.13 2.29 18.15
N LEU A 336 4.82 2.06 17.93
CA LEU A 336 4.11 2.51 16.74
C LEU A 336 3.64 3.97 16.92
N GLU A 337 4.10 4.85 16.02
CA GLU A 337 3.75 6.26 16.05
C GLU A 337 2.64 6.61 15.04
N ASN A 338 1.81 7.60 15.38
CA ASN A 338 0.79 8.13 14.47
C ASN A 338 1.41 8.73 13.20
N LYS A 339 2.67 9.18 13.24
CA LYS A 339 3.39 9.77 12.10
C LYS A 339 3.94 8.73 11.11
N GLY A 340 3.90 7.45 11.47
CA GLY A 340 4.32 6.34 10.62
C GLY A 340 4.68 5.10 11.44
N TRP A 341 4.30 3.93 10.95
CA TRP A 341 4.63 2.64 11.55
C TRP A 341 5.92 2.09 10.97
N ILE A 342 6.85 1.71 11.85
CA ILE A 342 8.16 1.19 11.50
C ILE A 342 8.25 -0.24 12.02
N PHE A 343 8.35 -1.19 11.09
CA PHE A 343 8.43 -2.62 11.39
C PHE A 343 9.87 -3.14 11.24
N ILE A 344 10.67 -2.98 12.30
CA ILE A 344 12.07 -3.42 12.37
C ILE A 344 12.31 -4.19 13.66
N ASP A 345 13.27 -5.12 13.64
CA ASP A 345 13.58 -5.93 14.82
C ASP A 345 14.33 -5.13 15.90
N LYS A 346 14.55 -5.75 17.06
CA LYS A 346 15.21 -5.12 18.22
C LYS A 346 16.62 -4.61 17.92
N ILE A 347 17.39 -5.30 17.07
CA ILE A 347 18.76 -4.88 16.73
C ILE A 347 18.72 -3.71 15.77
N GLU A 348 17.87 -3.78 14.74
CA GLU A 348 17.62 -2.69 13.80
C GLU A 348 17.12 -1.43 14.53
N ARG A 349 16.20 -1.59 15.47
CA ARG A 349 15.69 -0.51 16.33
C ARG A 349 16.80 0.13 17.15
N ARG A 350 17.66 -0.67 17.79
CA ARG A 350 18.80 -0.17 18.56
C ARG A 350 19.75 0.69 17.72
N ILE A 351 19.99 0.34 16.46
CA ILE A 351 20.78 1.15 15.53
C ILE A 351 20.08 2.49 15.27
N VAL A 352 18.78 2.46 14.95
CA VAL A 352 17.98 3.68 14.72
C VAL A 352 17.96 4.59 15.95
N ASP A 353 17.79 4.02 17.14
CA ASP A 353 17.75 4.78 18.39
C ASP A 353 19.11 5.42 18.71
N LYS A 354 20.23 4.73 18.43
CA LYS A 354 21.58 5.33 18.54
C LYS A 354 21.74 6.53 17.62
N ILE A 355 21.24 6.44 16.38
CA ILE A 355 21.25 7.56 15.43
C ILE A 355 20.41 8.71 15.97
N LYS A 356 19.16 8.47 16.35
CA LYS A 356 18.24 9.49 16.88
C LYS A 356 18.79 10.15 18.14
N LYS A 357 19.30 9.37 19.11
CA LYS A 357 19.81 9.88 20.40
C LYS A 357 21.03 10.80 20.25
N ARG A 358 21.88 10.57 19.25
CA ARG A 358 23.09 11.39 19.00
C ARG A 358 22.90 12.44 17.90
N SER A 359 21.69 12.57 17.35
CA SER A 359 21.38 13.56 16.31
C SER A 359 20.50 14.67 16.86
N LYS A 360 20.99 15.90 16.81
CA LYS A 360 20.28 17.07 17.36
C LYS A 360 19.27 17.69 16.39
N TYR A 361 19.45 17.44 15.10
CA TYR A 361 18.66 18.07 14.04
C TYR A 361 17.97 17.00 13.21
N THR A 362 16.90 17.37 12.54
CA THR A 362 16.39 16.68 11.37
C THR A 362 16.88 17.35 10.10
N LEU A 363 16.80 16.66 8.97
CA LEU A 363 17.12 17.24 7.67
C LEU A 363 16.23 18.45 7.38
N LYS A 364 14.96 18.44 7.84
CA LYS A 364 14.05 19.60 7.79
C LYS A 364 14.57 20.81 8.55
N ASP A 365 15.29 20.61 9.64
CA ASP A 365 15.79 21.73 10.45
C ASP A 365 16.91 22.47 9.71
N ILE A 366 17.72 21.75 8.94
CA ILE A 366 18.94 22.28 8.31
C ILE A 366 18.80 22.59 6.82
N CYS A 367 17.83 21.99 6.12
CA CYS A 367 17.64 22.15 4.68
C CYS A 367 16.22 22.60 4.33
N GLU A 368 16.10 23.32 3.22
CA GLU A 368 14.88 23.45 2.44
C GLU A 368 14.92 22.44 1.28
N SER A 369 13.76 21.94 0.87
CA SER A 369 13.67 21.03 -0.27
C SER A 369 12.77 21.58 -1.37
N HIS A 370 13.22 21.47 -2.61
CA HIS A 370 12.51 22.00 -3.77
C HIS A 370 12.39 20.95 -4.87
N GLN A 371 11.20 20.88 -5.49
CA GLN A 371 10.96 20.06 -6.68
C GLN A 371 11.41 20.78 -7.95
N GLY A 372 11.92 20.03 -8.91
CA GLY A 372 12.26 20.51 -10.24
C GLY A 372 11.09 21.03 -11.06
N VAL A 373 11.42 21.44 -12.28
CA VAL A 373 10.51 22.07 -13.24
C VAL A 373 9.56 21.04 -13.84
N ILE A 374 8.27 21.40 -13.96
CA ILE A 374 7.33 20.65 -14.79
C ILE A 374 7.23 21.35 -16.14
N THR A 375 7.75 20.72 -17.19
CA THR A 375 7.76 21.30 -18.55
C THR A 375 6.37 21.27 -19.18
N GLY A 376 5.63 20.18 -19.00
CA GLY A 376 4.36 19.89 -19.68
C GLY A 376 4.53 19.36 -21.10
N CYS A 377 5.71 19.51 -21.70
CA CYS A 377 6.09 18.92 -22.97
C CYS A 377 7.63 18.99 -23.13
N ASP A 378 8.35 17.94 -22.72
CA ASP A 378 9.82 17.93 -22.81
C ASP A 378 10.33 18.24 -24.23
N LYS A 379 9.65 17.74 -25.27
CA LYS A 379 10.02 17.99 -26.68
C LYS A 379 10.03 19.48 -27.07
N ALA A 380 9.25 20.31 -26.39
CA ALA A 380 9.15 21.73 -26.70
C ALA A 380 10.23 22.57 -26.01
N PHE A 381 10.78 22.07 -24.89
CA PHE A 381 11.59 22.89 -23.98
C PHE A 381 12.98 22.32 -23.70
N ILE A 382 13.20 21.02 -23.90
CA ILE A 382 14.48 20.37 -23.62
C ILE A 382 15.21 20.10 -24.94
N ILE A 383 16.38 20.71 -25.08
CA ILE A 383 17.20 20.68 -26.31
C ILE A 383 18.61 20.16 -26.00
N ASP A 384 19.35 19.78 -27.03
CA ASP A 384 20.80 19.53 -26.96
C ASP A 384 21.59 20.67 -27.62
N GLU A 385 22.92 20.57 -27.54
CA GLU A 385 23.86 21.49 -28.19
C GLU A 385 23.65 21.64 -29.70
N CYS A 386 23.25 20.57 -30.40
CA CYS A 386 23.00 20.63 -31.83
C CYS A 386 21.82 21.55 -32.14
N ILE A 387 20.66 21.29 -31.53
CA ILE A 387 19.46 22.13 -31.72
C ILE A 387 19.72 23.56 -31.26
N LEU A 388 20.44 23.74 -30.14
CA LEU A 388 20.79 25.05 -29.61
C LEU A 388 21.51 25.91 -30.65
N LYS A 389 22.50 25.32 -31.34
CA LYS A 389 23.28 25.98 -32.39
C LYS A 389 22.50 26.13 -33.69
N GLU A 390 21.91 25.06 -34.20
CA GLU A 390 21.18 25.04 -35.49
C GLU A 390 19.99 26.00 -35.53
N LYS A 391 19.29 26.15 -34.41
CA LYS A 391 18.12 27.04 -34.31
C LYS A 391 18.46 28.41 -33.73
N ASN A 392 19.73 28.67 -33.43
CA ASN A 392 20.23 29.91 -32.86
C ASN A 392 19.37 30.40 -31.69
N ILE A 393 19.08 29.50 -30.75
CA ILE A 393 18.18 29.77 -29.63
C ILE A 393 18.83 30.80 -28.69
N GLU A 394 18.05 31.77 -28.24
CA GLU A 394 18.55 32.90 -27.47
C GLU A 394 19.10 32.46 -26.10
N GLY A 395 20.41 32.63 -25.91
CA GLY A 395 21.13 32.14 -24.73
C GLY A 395 20.61 32.63 -23.37
N LYS A 396 19.95 33.79 -23.31
CA LYS A 396 19.36 34.33 -22.06
C LYS A 396 18.32 33.39 -21.44
N LEU A 397 17.63 32.59 -22.26
CA LEU A 397 16.62 31.62 -21.81
C LEU A 397 17.19 30.24 -21.48
N ILE A 398 18.45 29.99 -21.85
CA ILE A 398 19.04 28.65 -21.79
C ILE A 398 19.63 28.41 -20.40
N ARG A 399 19.32 27.24 -19.83
CA ARG A 399 19.92 26.76 -18.58
C ARG A 399 20.35 25.30 -18.73
N PRO A 400 21.45 24.86 -18.09
CA PRO A 400 21.83 23.45 -18.05
C PRO A 400 20.69 22.59 -17.50
N TRP A 401 20.46 21.42 -18.07
CA TRP A 401 19.35 20.55 -17.70
C TRP A 401 19.83 19.15 -17.28
N ILE A 402 19.37 18.71 -16.10
CA ILE A 402 19.62 17.36 -15.60
C ILE A 402 18.32 16.60 -15.34
N LYS A 403 18.37 15.29 -15.58
CA LYS A 403 17.29 14.34 -15.27
C LYS A 403 17.68 13.40 -14.13
N SER A 404 16.70 12.74 -13.55
CA SER A 404 16.90 11.73 -12.50
C SER A 404 17.93 10.65 -12.90
N SER A 405 17.96 10.23 -14.16
CA SER A 405 18.94 9.25 -14.66
C SER A 405 20.38 9.76 -14.69
N TYR A 406 20.63 11.06 -14.53
CA TYR A 406 21.97 11.65 -14.60
C TYR A 406 22.63 11.74 -13.22
N ILE A 407 21.85 11.60 -12.14
CA ILE A 407 22.33 11.80 -10.78
C ILE A 407 22.84 10.46 -10.24
N HIS A 408 24.13 10.31 -10.01
CA HIS A 408 24.71 9.14 -9.37
C HIS A 408 25.18 9.49 -7.97
N ARG A 409 25.61 8.49 -7.20
CA ARG A 409 26.21 8.74 -5.88
C ARG A 409 27.43 9.65 -6.04
N ASN A 410 27.42 10.79 -5.36
CA ASN A 410 28.46 11.83 -5.36
C ASN A 410 28.78 12.49 -6.72
N LYS A 411 28.05 12.18 -7.80
CA LYS A 411 28.40 12.67 -9.14
C LYS A 411 27.19 12.88 -10.02
N ILE A 412 27.23 13.91 -10.86
CA ILE A 412 26.26 14.15 -11.93
C ILE A 412 26.92 13.82 -13.27
N MET A 413 26.27 12.97 -14.06
CA MET A 413 26.69 12.63 -15.42
C MET A 413 25.95 13.50 -16.42
N TYR A 414 26.53 14.67 -16.74
CA TYR A 414 25.97 15.60 -17.71
C TYR A 414 25.90 14.98 -19.11
N LYS A 415 24.83 15.30 -19.84
CA LYS A 415 24.53 14.77 -21.19
C LYS A 415 24.37 15.87 -22.24
N GLY A 416 24.88 17.07 -21.99
CA GLY A 416 24.80 18.20 -22.93
C GLY A 416 23.36 18.61 -23.28
N LYS A 417 22.44 18.51 -22.31
CA LYS A 417 21.04 18.93 -22.47
C LYS A 417 20.78 20.24 -21.75
N PHE A 418 19.88 21.03 -22.32
CA PHE A 418 19.49 22.34 -21.82
C PHE A 418 17.98 22.49 -21.80
N ILE A 419 17.50 23.40 -20.96
CA ILE A 419 16.10 23.84 -20.96
C ILE A 419 16.01 25.25 -21.53
N ILE A 420 15.04 25.47 -22.41
CA ILE A 420 14.53 26.79 -22.78
C ILE A 420 13.58 27.22 -21.67
N TYR A 421 14.05 28.06 -20.77
CA TYR A 421 13.29 28.51 -19.61
C TYR A 421 12.33 29.66 -19.98
N SER A 422 11.27 29.32 -20.70
CA SER A 422 10.37 30.28 -21.35
C SER A 422 9.58 31.19 -20.41
N ASN A 423 9.58 30.93 -19.10
CA ASN A 423 9.00 31.82 -18.10
C ASN A 423 9.68 33.20 -18.02
N PHE A 424 10.88 33.36 -18.57
CA PHE A 424 11.54 34.67 -18.67
C PHE A 424 11.04 35.52 -19.83
N ILE A 425 10.24 34.98 -20.75
CA ILE A 425 9.71 35.70 -21.90
C ILE A 425 8.61 36.66 -21.44
N LYS A 426 8.97 37.94 -21.30
CA LYS A 426 8.01 39.03 -21.06
C LYS A 426 7.30 39.44 -22.36
N ASN A 427 8.06 39.54 -23.45
CA ASN A 427 7.58 39.85 -24.79
C ASN A 427 8.11 38.82 -25.80
N GLU A 428 7.24 38.26 -26.63
CA GLU A 428 7.58 37.23 -27.62
C GLU A 428 8.56 37.75 -28.68
N LYS A 429 8.50 39.05 -28.99
CA LYS A 429 9.37 39.69 -29.99
C LYS A 429 10.85 39.72 -29.59
N ASP A 430 11.13 39.62 -28.30
CA ASP A 430 12.51 39.62 -27.79
C ASP A 430 13.19 38.26 -27.94
N TYR A 431 12.41 37.19 -28.18
CA TYR A 431 12.87 35.80 -28.24
C TYR A 431 12.24 35.01 -29.42
N PRO A 432 12.34 35.51 -30.66
CA PRO A 432 11.66 34.93 -31.82
C PRO A 432 12.07 33.50 -32.15
N ASN A 433 13.34 33.12 -31.97
CA ASN A 433 13.84 31.78 -32.29
C ASN A 433 13.32 30.75 -31.29
N SER A 434 13.35 31.08 -29.99
CA SER A 434 12.75 30.26 -28.93
C SER A 434 11.26 30.07 -29.15
N ILE A 435 10.52 31.14 -29.46
CA ILE A 435 9.08 31.06 -29.72
C ILE A 435 8.81 30.19 -30.95
N ASN A 436 9.55 30.37 -32.04
CA ASN A 436 9.40 29.57 -33.25
C ASN A 436 9.71 28.08 -33.00
N TYR A 437 10.74 27.79 -32.21
CA TYR A 437 11.06 26.41 -31.82
C TYR A 437 9.94 25.78 -30.99
N ILE A 438 9.47 26.45 -29.93
CA ILE A 438 8.40 25.96 -29.07
C ILE A 438 7.09 25.80 -29.87
N LYS A 439 6.85 26.64 -30.88
CA LYS A 439 5.68 26.61 -31.77
C LYS A 439 5.53 25.28 -32.50
N THR A 440 6.61 24.53 -32.73
CA THR A 440 6.56 23.17 -33.30
C THR A 440 5.68 22.21 -32.48
N CYS A 441 5.48 22.49 -31.20
CA CYS A 441 4.64 21.72 -30.29
C CYS A 441 3.35 22.45 -29.89
N LYS A 442 2.98 23.56 -30.56
CA LYS A 442 1.88 24.45 -30.14
C LYS A 442 0.56 23.75 -29.94
N GLU A 443 0.17 22.85 -30.84
CA GLU A 443 -1.10 22.11 -30.73
C GLU A 443 -1.18 21.33 -29.41
N LYS A 444 -0.14 20.54 -29.10
CA LYS A 444 -0.04 19.80 -27.83
C LYS A 444 -0.06 20.73 -26.62
N LEU A 445 0.63 21.86 -26.71
CA LEU A 445 0.73 22.82 -25.61
C LEU A 445 -0.61 23.53 -25.33
N LEU A 446 -1.40 23.84 -26.35
CA LEU A 446 -2.74 24.44 -26.22
C LEU A 446 -3.74 23.50 -25.53
N HIS A 447 -3.55 22.18 -25.68
CA HIS A 447 -4.42 21.21 -25.02
C HIS A 447 -4.21 21.07 -23.51
N ARG A 448 -3.15 21.68 -22.94
CA ARG A 448 -2.89 21.69 -21.49
C ARG A 448 -4.04 22.41 -20.77
N ARG A 449 -4.48 21.85 -19.64
CA ARG A 449 -5.64 22.34 -18.87
C ARG A 449 -5.51 23.83 -18.53
N GLU A 450 -4.33 24.26 -18.13
CA GLU A 450 -4.01 25.62 -17.73
C GLU A 450 -4.02 26.59 -18.91
N CYS A 451 -3.59 26.13 -20.09
CA CYS A 451 -3.69 26.91 -21.34
C CYS A 451 -5.15 27.07 -21.77
N LYS A 452 -5.95 25.98 -21.73
CA LYS A 452 -7.40 26.04 -22.02
C LYS A 452 -8.16 26.98 -21.09
N LYS A 453 -7.70 27.12 -19.85
CA LYS A 453 -8.28 28.04 -18.85
C LYS A 453 -7.74 29.47 -18.94
N GLY A 454 -6.83 29.77 -19.87
CA GLY A 454 -6.20 31.09 -20.00
C GLY A 454 -5.26 31.45 -18.84
N ILE A 455 -4.93 30.50 -17.95
CA ILE A 455 -4.05 30.72 -16.79
C ILE A 455 -2.59 30.85 -17.25
N ARG A 456 -2.24 30.22 -18.37
CA ARG A 456 -0.89 30.22 -18.93
C ARG A 456 -0.91 30.43 -20.43
N LYS A 457 0.12 31.10 -20.93
CA LYS A 457 0.36 31.18 -22.36
C LYS A 457 0.87 29.84 -22.87
N TRP A 458 0.56 29.54 -24.13
CA TRP A 458 0.88 28.23 -24.73
C TRP A 458 2.39 27.92 -24.73
N TYR A 459 3.25 28.94 -24.81
CA TYR A 459 4.71 28.78 -24.83
C TYR A 459 5.34 28.75 -23.42
N GLU A 460 4.59 28.96 -22.34
CA GLU A 460 5.12 28.91 -20.97
C GLU A 460 5.28 27.47 -20.49
N LEU A 461 6.27 27.23 -19.62
CA LEU A 461 6.40 25.94 -18.92
C LEU A 461 5.13 25.67 -18.10
N GLN A 462 4.78 24.38 -17.97
CA GLN A 462 3.61 23.97 -17.19
C GLN A 462 3.70 24.50 -15.77
N TRP A 463 4.78 24.22 -15.04
CA TRP A 463 5.12 24.84 -13.78
C TRP A 463 6.63 25.10 -13.71
N GLY A 464 7.03 26.35 -14.03
CA GLY A 464 8.34 26.88 -13.66
C GLY A 464 8.52 26.98 -12.13
N ARG A 465 9.73 27.35 -11.72
CA ARG A 465 10.19 27.58 -10.36
C ARG A 465 10.99 28.89 -10.27
N LYS A 466 11.34 29.33 -9.07
CA LYS A 466 12.22 30.49 -8.90
C LYS A 466 13.65 30.12 -9.30
N PRO A 467 14.37 30.95 -10.09
CA PRO A 467 15.74 30.67 -10.52
C PRO A 467 16.73 30.42 -9.38
N GLU A 468 16.56 31.14 -8.27
CA GLU A 468 17.38 31.05 -7.04
C GLU A 468 17.49 29.62 -6.49
N ILE A 469 16.47 28.78 -6.72
CA ILE A 469 16.45 27.36 -6.31
C ILE A 469 17.52 26.53 -7.04
N PHE A 470 17.89 26.96 -8.26
CA PHE A 470 18.79 26.23 -9.15
C PHE A 470 20.16 26.88 -9.27
N GLU A 471 20.26 28.21 -9.15
CA GLU A 471 21.50 28.91 -9.46
C GLU A 471 22.57 28.69 -8.38
N GLY A 472 22.16 28.55 -7.11
CA GLY A 472 23.06 28.27 -6.00
C GLY A 472 23.53 26.81 -5.87
N LYS A 473 24.53 26.63 -5.00
CA LYS A 473 25.00 25.32 -4.52
C LYS A 473 23.88 24.57 -3.82
N LYS A 474 23.68 23.30 -4.17
CA LYS A 474 22.59 22.44 -3.66
C LYS A 474 22.95 20.96 -3.79
N ILE A 475 22.29 20.10 -3.02
CA ILE A 475 22.37 18.64 -3.21
C ILE A 475 21.15 18.19 -4.01
N VAL A 476 21.35 17.56 -5.16
CA VAL A 476 20.28 17.00 -5.99
C VAL A 476 20.13 15.50 -5.79
N PHE A 477 18.91 15.01 -5.89
CA PHE A 477 18.59 13.59 -5.73
C PHE A 477 17.31 13.20 -6.50
N PRO A 478 17.22 11.94 -6.97
CA PRO A 478 16.05 11.45 -7.68
C PRO A 478 14.86 11.24 -6.72
N TYR A 479 13.65 11.52 -7.19
CA TYR A 479 12.40 11.28 -6.47
C TYR A 479 12.21 9.79 -6.09
N LYS A 480 12.67 8.88 -6.94
CA LYS A 480 12.62 7.44 -6.71
C LYS A 480 13.97 6.81 -7.03
N SER A 481 14.45 5.94 -6.14
CA SER A 481 15.72 5.24 -6.32
C SER A 481 15.78 3.94 -5.52
N LYS A 482 16.58 2.97 -5.97
CA LYS A 482 16.88 1.73 -5.23
C LYS A 482 17.85 1.98 -4.06
N ASN A 483 18.73 2.96 -4.21
CA ASN A 483 19.83 3.28 -3.29
C ASN A 483 20.06 4.79 -3.23
N ASN A 484 20.81 5.25 -2.22
CA ASN A 484 21.09 6.67 -2.02
C ASN A 484 21.95 7.21 -3.18
N ARG A 485 21.40 8.19 -3.89
CA ARG A 485 21.99 8.86 -5.06
C ARG A 485 21.89 10.37 -4.88
N PHE A 486 22.68 10.89 -3.94
CA PHE A 486 22.80 12.33 -3.70
C PHE A 486 24.06 12.83 -4.40
N ALA A 487 23.98 13.99 -5.05
CA ALA A 487 25.12 14.64 -5.68
C ALA A 487 25.09 16.15 -5.45
N LEU A 488 26.27 16.75 -5.36
CA LEU A 488 26.42 18.21 -5.27
C LEU A 488 26.27 18.82 -6.67
N ASP A 489 25.51 19.89 -6.76
CA ASP A 489 25.24 20.64 -8.00
C ASP A 489 25.28 22.14 -7.74
N GLU A 490 25.67 22.90 -8.77
CA GLU A 490 25.64 24.37 -8.78
C GLU A 490 25.25 24.82 -10.20
N GLY A 491 24.19 25.62 -10.32
CA GLY A 491 23.75 26.19 -11.61
C GLY A 491 22.80 25.34 -12.48
N SER A 492 22.63 24.03 -12.24
CA SER A 492 21.75 23.20 -13.09
C SER A 492 20.27 23.29 -12.74
N TYR A 493 19.43 23.34 -13.79
CA TYR A 493 17.98 23.15 -13.70
C TYR A 493 17.63 21.68 -13.88
N PHE A 494 16.52 21.22 -13.31
CA PHE A 494 16.22 19.79 -13.28
C PHE A 494 14.74 19.44 -13.41
N SER A 495 14.49 18.20 -13.86
CA SER A 495 13.15 17.66 -14.10
C SER A 495 12.33 17.45 -12.82
N ALA A 496 11.01 17.36 -12.97
CA ALA A 496 10.06 17.23 -11.87
C ALA A 496 10.25 15.99 -10.96
N ASP A 497 10.97 14.98 -11.45
CA ASP A 497 11.37 13.77 -10.74
C ASP A 497 12.76 13.88 -10.09
N VAL A 498 13.31 15.08 -10.03
CA VAL A 498 14.51 15.46 -9.26
C VAL A 498 14.12 16.51 -8.22
N TYR A 499 14.71 16.38 -7.04
CA TYR A 499 14.57 17.31 -5.93
C TYR A 499 15.94 17.84 -5.53
N SER A 500 15.96 19.02 -4.92
CA SER A 500 17.15 19.58 -4.30
C SER A 500 16.99 19.74 -2.79
N LEU A 501 18.12 19.76 -2.10
CA LEU A 501 18.29 20.23 -0.73
C LEU A 501 19.19 21.47 -0.76
N VAL A 502 18.71 22.56 -0.18
CA VAL A 502 19.46 23.81 0.00
C VAL A 502 19.63 24.04 1.49
N LEU A 503 20.86 24.23 1.95
CA LEU A 503 21.13 24.53 3.36
C LEU A 503 20.51 25.88 3.72
N LYS A 504 19.85 25.93 4.88
CA LYS A 504 19.33 27.19 5.42
C LYS A 504 20.47 28.10 5.83
N LYS A 505 20.20 29.40 5.91
CA LYS A 505 21.16 30.38 6.43
C LYS A 505 21.50 30.06 7.90
N ASN A 506 22.75 30.30 8.30
CA ASN A 506 23.24 30.20 9.68
C ASN A 506 23.15 28.81 10.33
N VAL A 507 23.19 27.73 9.54
CA VAL A 507 23.31 26.36 10.07
C VAL A 507 24.77 25.94 10.11
N ASN A 508 25.19 25.23 11.15
CA ASN A 508 26.56 24.71 11.28
C ASN A 508 26.75 23.40 10.49
N PHE A 509 26.43 23.44 9.19
CA PHE A 509 26.52 22.30 8.29
C PHE A 509 27.12 22.74 6.96
N THR A 510 28.00 21.91 6.40
CA THR A 510 28.49 22.08 5.03
C THR A 510 27.81 21.07 4.11
N TYR A 511 27.70 21.42 2.83
CA TYR A 511 27.17 20.51 1.82
C TYR A 511 27.98 19.22 1.73
N ASP A 512 29.30 19.29 1.86
CA ASP A 512 30.19 18.13 1.76
C ASP A 512 30.00 17.16 2.94
N ASN A 513 29.86 17.68 4.17
CA ASN A 513 29.58 16.85 5.35
C ASN A 513 28.20 16.19 5.23
N LEU A 514 27.18 16.95 4.79
CA LEU A 514 25.85 16.41 4.60
C LEU A 514 25.83 15.35 3.49
N LEU A 515 26.54 15.57 2.38
CA LEU A 515 26.63 14.62 1.28
C LEU A 515 27.27 13.29 1.71
N LYS A 516 28.35 13.34 2.50
CA LYS A 516 28.99 12.16 3.10
C LYS A 516 28.03 11.37 3.99
N ILE A 517 27.23 12.07 4.81
CA ILE A 517 26.19 11.46 5.65
C ILE A 517 25.11 10.82 4.79
N LEU A 518 24.52 11.56 3.84
CA LEU A 518 23.39 11.08 3.05
C LEU A 518 23.75 9.90 2.12
N ASN A 519 24.98 9.83 1.61
CA ASN A 519 25.43 8.72 0.77
C ASN A 519 26.02 7.52 1.55
N SER A 520 26.01 7.57 2.88
CA SER A 520 26.58 6.52 3.72
C SER A 520 25.68 5.28 3.79
N PRO A 521 26.24 4.04 3.83
CA PRO A 521 25.47 2.82 4.06
C PRO A 521 24.59 2.87 5.31
N LEU A 522 25.08 3.45 6.41
CA LEU A 522 24.30 3.66 7.63
C LEU A 522 23.03 4.48 7.40
N TYR A 523 23.13 5.57 6.65
CA TYR A 523 21.99 6.44 6.37
C TYR A 523 21.05 5.88 5.31
N GLU A 524 21.56 5.09 4.37
CA GLU A 524 20.72 4.30 3.48
C GLU A 524 19.92 3.26 4.27
N PHE A 525 20.57 2.52 5.17
CA PHE A 525 19.90 1.62 6.10
C PHE A 525 18.83 2.34 6.91
N TYR A 526 19.19 3.46 7.55
CA TYR A 526 18.27 4.24 8.38
C TYR A 526 17.05 4.72 7.58
N PHE A 527 17.27 5.37 6.43
CA PHE A 527 16.18 5.84 5.59
C PHE A 527 15.25 4.69 5.18
N LYS A 528 15.80 3.54 4.77
CA LYS A 528 15.01 2.37 4.35
C LYS A 528 14.19 1.73 5.48
N THR A 529 14.39 2.10 6.75
CA THR A 529 13.53 1.63 7.86
C THR A 529 12.14 2.27 7.85
N PHE A 530 12.02 3.50 7.33
CA PHE A 530 10.75 4.27 7.32
C PHE A 530 10.41 4.91 5.96
N GLY A 531 11.33 4.85 5.00
CA GLY A 531 11.15 5.35 3.64
C GLY A 531 10.11 4.52 2.90
N LYS A 532 9.30 5.19 2.07
CA LYS A 532 8.21 4.51 1.39
C LYS A 532 8.73 3.60 0.30
N LYS A 533 8.46 2.31 0.42
CA LYS A 533 8.84 1.32 -0.58
C LYS A 533 7.80 1.24 -1.70
N LEU A 534 8.25 1.06 -2.93
CA LEU A 534 7.44 0.98 -4.14
C LEU A 534 7.76 -0.35 -4.85
N GLY A 535 6.98 -1.39 -4.58
CA GLY A 535 7.29 -2.73 -5.06
C GLY A 535 8.59 -3.28 -4.46
N GLU A 536 9.31 -4.12 -5.19
CA GLU A 536 10.36 -4.96 -4.61
C GLU A 536 11.64 -4.22 -4.22
N ASN A 537 12.09 -3.25 -5.02
CA ASN A 537 13.44 -2.67 -4.88
C ASN A 537 13.49 -1.13 -4.82
N LEU A 538 12.42 -0.43 -5.19
CA LEU A 538 12.44 1.02 -5.34
C LEU A 538 11.94 1.71 -4.06
N TYR A 539 12.57 2.81 -3.68
CA TYR A 539 12.14 3.67 -2.57
C TYR A 539 11.80 5.07 -3.07
N GLU A 540 10.81 5.69 -2.45
CA GLU A 540 10.39 7.06 -2.69
C GLU A 540 11.14 8.01 -1.74
N TYR A 541 11.99 8.87 -2.29
CA TYR A 541 12.78 9.88 -1.57
C TYR A 541 12.01 11.21 -1.43
N TYR A 542 10.68 11.17 -1.46
CA TYR A 542 9.87 12.39 -1.36
C TYR A 542 10.15 13.14 -0.05
N PRO A 543 10.14 14.49 -0.06
CA PRO A 543 10.47 15.29 1.12
C PRO A 543 9.68 14.96 2.38
N ASN A 544 8.42 14.49 2.25
CA ASN A 544 7.61 14.12 3.42
C ASN A 544 8.28 13.09 4.34
N ASN A 545 9.02 12.14 3.77
CA ASN A 545 9.75 11.14 4.56
C ASN A 545 11.24 11.49 4.65
N LEU A 546 11.89 11.87 3.55
CA LEU A 546 13.32 12.15 3.56
C LEU A 546 13.71 13.22 4.58
N MET A 547 12.90 14.28 4.72
CA MET A 547 13.20 15.40 5.63
C MET A 547 13.10 15.02 7.11
N LYS A 548 12.57 13.83 7.44
CA LYS A 548 12.51 13.30 8.82
C LYS A 548 13.83 12.69 9.30
N LEU A 549 14.82 12.48 8.41
CA LEU A 549 16.12 11.94 8.78
C LEU A 549 16.74 12.78 9.90
N SER A 550 17.10 12.14 11.00
CA SER A 550 17.90 12.76 12.06
C SER A 550 19.34 12.89 11.59
N ILE A 551 19.94 14.07 11.72
CA ILE A 551 21.27 14.42 11.25
C ILE A 551 22.13 14.88 12.44
N PRO A 552 23.33 14.29 12.66
CA PRO A 552 24.27 14.71 13.69
C PRO A 552 25.09 15.90 13.20
N VAL A 553 25.55 16.72 14.13
CA VAL A 553 26.60 17.71 13.83
C VAL A 553 27.94 16.99 13.87
N ILE A 554 28.52 16.77 12.70
CA ILE A 554 29.82 16.11 12.55
C ILE A 554 30.71 16.96 11.67
N ASP A 555 31.96 17.09 12.10
CA ASP A 555 33.05 17.52 11.25
C ASP A 555 33.87 16.32 10.76
N PHE A 556 33.93 16.16 9.43
CA PHE A 556 34.71 15.13 8.75
C PHE A 556 36.12 15.61 8.37
N CYS A 557 36.54 16.81 8.76
CA CYS A 557 37.93 17.24 8.60
C CYS A 557 38.89 16.18 9.17
N GLU A 558 39.92 15.84 8.37
CA GLU A 558 40.97 14.85 8.66
C GLU A 558 40.56 13.36 8.68
N LYS A 559 39.38 12.99 8.18
CA LYS A 559 38.91 11.59 8.17
C LYS A 559 38.71 11.04 6.76
N TYR A 560 39.58 10.10 6.37
CA TYR A 560 39.55 9.46 5.04
C TYR A 560 38.34 8.53 4.83
N ASP A 561 37.81 7.92 5.90
CA ASP A 561 36.62 7.05 5.84
C ASP A 561 35.46 7.62 6.68
N ALA A 562 34.51 8.25 5.99
CA ALA A 562 33.32 8.82 6.61
C ALA A 562 32.41 7.74 7.24
N GLU A 563 32.36 6.54 6.67
CA GLU A 563 31.47 5.47 7.15
C GLU A 563 31.99 4.86 8.45
N SER A 564 33.28 4.50 8.50
CA SER A 564 33.90 4.01 9.74
C SER A 564 33.80 5.04 10.86
N TYR A 565 33.93 6.33 10.53
CA TYR A 565 33.71 7.38 11.52
C TYR A 565 32.26 7.43 12.03
N LEU A 566 31.26 7.30 11.14
CA LEU A 566 29.85 7.26 11.55
C LEU A 566 29.56 6.09 12.50
N TYR A 567 30.11 4.91 12.22
CA TYR A 567 29.97 3.75 13.10
C TYR A 567 30.54 4.02 14.50
N LYS A 568 31.75 4.59 14.57
CA LYS A 568 32.37 4.97 15.85
C LYS A 568 31.58 6.07 16.55
N PHE A 569 31.15 7.09 15.81
CA PHE A 569 30.37 8.22 16.33
C PHE A 569 29.04 7.78 16.93
N PHE A 570 28.36 6.81 16.35
CA PHE A 570 27.11 6.27 16.89
C PHE A 570 27.32 5.10 17.86
N GLY A 571 28.55 4.63 18.04
CA GLY A 571 28.89 3.51 18.93
C GLY A 571 28.27 2.20 18.46
N LEU A 572 28.34 1.91 17.15
CA LEU A 572 27.86 0.65 16.60
C LEU A 572 28.82 -0.49 16.94
N THR A 573 28.28 -1.66 17.28
CA THR A 573 29.07 -2.89 17.46
C THR A 573 29.33 -3.56 16.11
N GLU A 574 30.30 -4.47 16.05
CA GLU A 574 30.59 -5.22 14.82
C GLU A 574 29.37 -5.96 14.26
N GLY A 575 28.54 -6.55 15.13
CA GLY A 575 27.30 -7.22 14.73
C GLY A 575 26.28 -6.26 14.09
N GLU A 576 26.17 -5.03 14.61
CA GLU A 576 25.32 -3.99 14.02
C GLU A 576 25.86 -3.51 12.68
N ILE A 577 27.18 -3.33 12.58
CA ILE A 577 27.84 -2.96 11.32
C ILE A 577 27.58 -4.02 10.25
N LYS A 578 27.66 -5.31 10.59
CA LYS A 578 27.32 -6.41 9.66
C LYS A 578 25.87 -6.32 9.16
N ILE A 579 24.92 -5.95 10.02
CA ILE A 579 23.51 -5.77 9.62
C ILE A 579 23.34 -4.58 8.67
N VAL A 580 24.01 -3.45 8.95
CA VAL A 580 23.99 -2.28 8.07
C VAL A 580 24.55 -2.65 6.69
N LYS A 581 25.72 -3.29 6.64
CA LYS A 581 26.39 -3.70 5.40
C LYS A 581 25.59 -4.74 4.61
N ARG A 582 25.00 -5.75 5.26
CA ARG A 582 24.16 -6.76 4.60
C ARG A 582 22.94 -6.17 3.86
N ASN A 583 22.43 -5.03 4.34
CA ASN A 583 21.31 -4.32 3.71
C ASN A 583 21.73 -3.41 2.56
N TYR A 584 23.03 -3.24 2.36
CA TYR A 584 23.65 -2.35 1.38
C TYR A 584 24.28 -3.12 0.22
N CYS A 585 24.86 -4.30 0.48
CA CYS A 585 25.45 -5.17 -0.54
C CYS A 585 24.35 -5.91 -1.33
N ILE A 586 23.75 -5.24 -2.32
CA ILE A 586 22.96 -5.90 -3.38
C ILE A 586 23.42 -5.50 -4.79
N ASP A 587 24.30 -4.51 -4.97
CA ASP A 587 24.79 -4.13 -6.31
C ASP A 587 26.28 -3.72 -6.30
N GLU A 588 27.17 -4.68 -6.08
CA GLU A 588 28.53 -4.62 -6.64
C GLU A 588 28.69 -5.72 -7.68
#